data_AF-A0A8X6YP81-F1
#
_entry.id   AF-A0A8X6YP81-F1
#
_cell.length_a   1.000
_cell.length_b   1.000
_cell.length_c   1.000
_cell.angle_alpha   90.00
_cell.angle_beta   90.00
_cell.angle_gamma   90.00
#
_symmetry.space_group_name_H-M   'P 1'
#
loop_
_entity.id
_entity.type
_entity.pdbx_description
1 polymer ?
#
loop_
_entity_poly.entity_id
_entity_poly.type
_entity_poly.pdbx_seq_one_letter_code
_entity_poly.pdbx_strand_id
1 'polypeptide(L)'
;MEGFPSRFLLFDIPTNVPLADVTIGLKNSNHREIVGIRRFIKPNSRHEASPVLITILGINIPECVKLWFFNHYVLVSPTYVSVPVL
;
A
#
# COMPACT_ATOMS: atom_id res chain seq x y z
N MET A 1 -19.69 -5.04 -8.73
CA MET A 1 -18.77 -4.62 -9.81
C MET A 1 -17.41 -5.22 -9.50
N GLU A 2 -17.05 -6.33 -10.15
CA GLU A 2 -15.69 -6.87 -10.07
C GLU A 2 -14.80 -5.98 -10.95
N GLY A 3 -14.11 -5.02 -10.33
CA GLY A 3 -13.10 -4.23 -11.02
C GLY A 3 -11.79 -4.99 -11.13
N PHE A 4 -11.02 -4.76 -12.19
CA PHE A 4 -9.68 -5.31 -12.30
C PHE A 4 -8.83 -4.94 -11.07
N PRO A 5 -7.96 -5.85 -10.58
CA PRO A 5 -7.12 -5.56 -9.44
C PRO A 5 -6.09 -4.50 -9.81
N SER A 6 -6.10 -3.41 -9.07
CA SER A 6 -5.14 -2.31 -9.24
C SER A 6 -4.01 -2.41 -8.23
N ARG A 7 -2.80 -2.03 -8.63
CA ARG A 7 -1.57 -2.17 -7.83
C ARG A 7 -0.80 -0.86 -7.71
N PHE A 8 -0.30 -0.57 -6.51
CA PHE A 8 0.57 0.57 -6.25
C PHE A 8 1.59 0.30 -5.15
N LEU A 9 2.70 1.05 -5.16
CA LEU A 9 3.71 1.00 -4.10
C LEU A 9 3.54 2.15 -3.12
N LEU A 10 3.65 1.81 -1.83
CA LEU A 10 3.94 2.76 -0.75
C LEU A 10 5.40 2.64 -0.38
N PHE A 11 6.13 3.75 -0.42
CA PHE A 11 7.53 3.82 0.00
C PHE A 11 7.63 4.19 1.48
N ASP A 12 8.84 4.03 2.03
CA ASP A 12 9.20 4.49 3.37
C ASP A 12 8.31 3.98 4.51
N ILE A 13 7.69 2.82 4.34
CA ILE A 13 6.95 2.15 5.41
C ILE A 13 7.96 1.51 6.37
N PRO A 14 7.99 1.89 7.65
CA PRO A 14 8.91 1.29 8.61
C PRO A 14 8.80 -0.24 8.63
N THR A 15 9.93 -0.92 8.71
CA THR A 15 9.98 -2.40 8.67
C THR A 15 9.39 -3.04 9.91
N ASN A 16 9.38 -2.32 11.03
CA ASN A 16 8.74 -2.71 12.28
C ASN A 16 7.21 -2.54 12.26
N VAL A 17 6.64 -1.85 11.27
CA VAL A 17 5.18 -1.72 11.11
C VAL A 17 4.59 -3.02 10.53
N PRO A 18 3.66 -3.69 11.23
CA PRO A 18 2.97 -4.87 10.71
C PRO A 18 2.17 -4.55 9.43
N LEU A 19 2.16 -5.47 8.47
CA LEU A 19 1.33 -5.33 7.27
C LEU A 19 -0.18 -5.30 7.58
N ALA A 20 -0.60 -5.89 8.70
CA ALA A 20 -1.97 -5.80 9.18
C ALA A 20 -2.36 -4.35 9.50
N ASP A 21 -1.49 -3.59 10.17
CA ASP A 21 -1.73 -2.19 10.51
C ASP A 21 -1.77 -1.31 9.25
N VAL A 22 -0.89 -1.58 8.28
CA VAL A 22 -0.93 -0.93 6.95
C VAL A 22 -2.30 -1.18 6.30
N THR A 23 -2.78 -2.42 6.34
CA THR A 23 -4.06 -2.83 5.74
C THR A 23 -5.24 -2.14 6.43
N ILE A 24 -5.25 -2.10 7.76
CA ILE A 24 -6.30 -1.45 8.56
C ILE A 24 -6.32 0.05 8.28
N GLY A 25 -5.15 0.70 8.33
CA GLY A 25 -5.02 2.13 8.05
C GLY A 25 -5.51 2.51 6.67
N LEU A 26 -5.21 1.70 5.65
CA LEU A 26 -5.68 1.88 4.28
C LEU A 26 -7.18 1.63 4.10
N LYS A 27 -7.72 0.54 4.69
CA LYS A 27 -9.15 0.22 4.62
C LYS A 27 -10.00 1.31 5.26
N ASN A 28 -9.62 1.75 6.46
CA ASN A 28 -10.36 2.75 7.22
C ASN A 28 -10.40 4.12 6.54
N SER A 29 -9.35 4.47 5.81
CA SER A 29 -9.18 5.82 5.26
C SER A 29 -9.58 5.98 3.80
N ASN A 30 -9.65 4.89 3.03
CA ASN A 30 -9.96 4.94 1.60
C ASN A 30 -11.27 4.21 1.23
N HIS A 31 -11.90 3.48 2.17
CA HIS A 31 -13.10 2.67 1.91
C HIS A 31 -12.94 1.71 0.71
N ARG A 32 -11.72 1.21 0.50
CA ARG A 32 -11.38 0.26 -0.58
C ARG A 32 -11.06 -1.11 -0.01
N GLU A 33 -11.44 -2.14 -0.75
CA GLU A 33 -11.05 -3.50 -0.46
C GLU A 33 -9.60 -3.75 -0.87
N ILE A 34 -8.79 -4.18 0.10
CA ILE A 34 -7.40 -4.59 -0.11
C ILE A 34 -7.40 -6.10 -0.24
N VAL A 35 -7.00 -6.60 -1.41
CA VAL A 35 -6.98 -8.02 -1.76
C VAL A 35 -5.57 -8.61 -1.73
N GLY A 36 -4.53 -7.77 -1.64
CA GLY A 36 -3.16 -8.22 -1.53
C GLY A 36 -2.25 -7.17 -0.91
N ILE A 37 -1.28 -7.64 -0.12
CA ILE A 37 -0.23 -6.79 0.48
C ILE A 37 1.08 -7.57 0.52
N ARG A 38 2.17 -6.94 0.10
CA ARG A 38 3.51 -7.55 0.10
C ARG A 38 4.57 -6.51 0.41
N ARG A 39 5.39 -6.79 1.43
CA ARG A 39 6.59 -6.00 1.73
C ARG A 39 7.78 -6.50 0.92
N PHE A 40 8.53 -5.59 0.32
CA PHE A 40 9.84 -5.88 -0.24
C PHE A 40 10.89 -5.56 0.82
N ILE A 41 11.70 -6.54 1.17
CA ILE A 41 12.83 -6.37 2.09
C ILE A 41 14.08 -6.68 1.28
N LYS A 42 15.03 -5.74 1.25
CA LYS A 42 16.32 -5.96 0.59
C LYS A 42 17.25 -6.66 1.60
N PRO A 43 17.76 -7.87 1.30
CA PRO A 43 18.73 -8.52 2.17
C PRO A 43 19.93 -7.60 2.42
N ASN A 44 20.43 -7.54 3.66
CA ASN A 44 21.55 -6.69 4.10
C ASN A 44 21.32 -5.17 4.01
N SER A 45 20.10 -4.71 3.76
CA SER A 45 19.79 -3.28 3.88
C SER A 45 19.65 -2.90 5.35
N ARG A 46 20.42 -1.91 5.81
CA ARG A 46 20.21 -1.25 7.12
C ARG A 46 19.00 -0.31 7.12
N HIS A 47 18.21 -0.29 6.05
CA HIS A 47 17.08 0.61 5.91
C HIS A 47 15.99 0.20 6.90
N GLU A 48 15.62 1.13 7.77
CA GLU A 48 14.52 0.98 8.75
C GLU A 48 13.14 1.07 8.09
N ALA A 49 13.08 1.33 6.79
CA ALA A 49 11.86 1.41 6.00
C ALA A 49 11.99 0.64 4.68
N SER A 50 10.88 0.14 4.16
CA SER A 50 10.88 -0.63 2.93
C SER A 50 9.58 -0.48 2.12
N PRO A 51 9.63 -0.66 0.78
CA PRO A 51 8.44 -0.53 -0.04
C PRO A 51 7.42 -1.64 0.23
N VAL A 52 6.14 -1.28 0.14
CA VAL A 52 5.00 -2.21 0.25
C VAL A 52 4.13 -2.09 -1.00
N LEU A 53 3.91 -3.21 -1.70
CA LEU A 53 2.95 -3.31 -2.79
C LEU A 53 1.57 -3.61 -2.22
N ILE A 54 0.61 -2.80 -2.61
CA ILE A 54 -0.81 -2.92 -2.27
C ILE A 54 -1.56 -3.30 -3.54
N THR A 55 -2.45 -4.28 -3.41
CA THR A 55 -3.44 -4.64 -4.42
C THR A 55 -4.83 -4.31 -3.89
N ILE A 56 -5.58 -3.50 -4.62
CA ILE A 56 -6.97 -3.16 -4.31
C ILE A 56 -7.92 -3.69 -5.37
N LEU A 57 -9.14 -4.02 -4.98
CA LEU A 57 -10.20 -4.35 -5.92
C LEU A 57 -10.85 -3.05 -6.42
N GLY A 58 -10.92 -2.87 -7.75
CA GLY A 58 -11.58 -1.72 -8.36
C GLY A 58 -10.76 -1.03 -9.44
N ILE A 59 -11.48 -0.37 -10.35
CA ILE A 59 -10.94 0.30 -11.54
C ILE A 59 -10.30 1.66 -11.27
N ASN A 60 -10.57 2.27 -10.11
CA ASN A 60 -10.08 3.61 -9.78
C ASN A 60 -9.11 3.53 -8.60
N ILE A 61 -7.81 3.54 -8.92
CA ILE A 61 -6.76 3.84 -7.96
C ILE A 61 -7.00 5.26 -7.46
N PRO A 62 -7.08 5.51 -6.15
CA PRO A 62 -7.24 6.86 -5.64
C PRO A 62 -5.97 7.68 -5.97
N GLU A 63 -6.14 8.92 -6.45
CA GLU A 63 -5.04 9.84 -6.77
C GLU A 63 -4.11 10.08 -5.56
N CYS A 64 -4.68 9.96 -4.36
CA CYS A 64 -3.96 9.99 -3.09
C CYS A 64 -4.41 8.82 -2.21
N VAL A 65 -3.45 8.16 -1.57
CA VAL A 65 -3.74 7.13 -0.59
C VAL A 65 -3.58 7.74 0.79
N LYS A 66 -4.67 7.78 1.55
CA LYS A 66 -4.60 8.14 2.97
C LYS A 66 -4.09 6.94 3.74
N LEU A 67 -3.15 7.19 4.65
CA LEU A 67 -2.57 6.15 5.48
C LEU A 67 -2.57 6.64 6.92
N TRP A 68 -3.22 5.87 7.80
CA TRP A 68 -3.29 6.18 9.22
C TRP A 68 -2.34 5.25 9.98
N PHE A 69 -1.33 5.83 10.63
CA PHE A 69 -0.42 5.10 11.52
C PHE A 69 -0.23 5.86 12.81
N PHE A 70 -0.24 5.15 13.94
CA PHE A 70 0.10 5.71 15.27
C PHE A 70 -0.47 7.12 15.52
N ASN A 71 -1.77 7.31 15.27
CA ASN A 71 -2.50 8.58 15.41
C ASN A 71 -2.07 9.75 14.50
N HIS A 72 -1.29 9.51 13.45
CA HIS A 72 -0.94 10.50 12.43
C HIS A 72 -1.50 10.09 11.06
N TYR A 73 -1.92 11.09 10.28
CA TYR A 73 -2.27 10.90 8.87
C TYR A 73 -1.09 11.31 7.99
N VAL A 74 -0.78 10.48 6.99
CA VAL A 74 0.13 10.85 5.91
C VAL A 74 -0.63 10.69 4.60
N LEU A 75 -0.57 11.73 3.76
CA LEU A 75 -1.00 11.66 2.37
C LEU A 75 0.19 11.18 1.55
N VAL A 76 0.09 9.98 1.00
CA VAL A 76 1.12 9.43 0.14
C VAL A 76 0.59 9.42 -1.29
N SER A 77 1.37 10.01 -2.20
CA SER A 77 1.12 9.85 -3.64
C SER A 77 1.56 8.44 -4.04
N PRO A 78 0.65 7.56 -4.49
CA PRO A 78 1.03 6.23 -4.91
C PRO A 78 1.89 6.32 -6.18
N THR A 79 3.08 5.71 -6.17
CA THR A 79 3.80 5.52 -7.44
C THR A 79 3.18 4.35 -8.17
N TYR A 80 2.68 4.63 -9.37
CA TYR A 80 2.08 3.62 -10.22
C TYR A 80 3.13 2.60 -10.66
N VAL A 81 2.77 1.31 -10.53
CA VAL A 81 3.52 0.23 -11.17
C VAL A 81 2.56 -0.43 -12.14
N SER A 82 2.70 -0.09 -13.42
CA SER A 82 2.06 -0.84 -14.52
C SER A 82 2.73 -2.21 -14.56
N VAL A 83 2.15 -3.19 -13.86
CA VAL A 83 2.59 -4.57 -14.04
C VAL A 83 1.68 -5.19 -15.10
N PRO A 84 2.21 -5.59 -16.28
CA PRO A 84 1.39 -6.27 -17.27
C PRO A 84 0.77 -7.51 -16.63
N VAL A 85 -0.54 -7.65 -16.80
CA VAL A 85 -1.24 -8.91 -16.52
C VAL A 85 -0.88 -9.83 -17.68
N LEU A 86 -0.06 -10.85 -17.39
CA LEU A 86 0.24 -11.95 -18.31
C LEU A 86 -1.00 -12.82 -18.52
#